data_AF-A0AAN9A6Z5-F1
#
_entry.id   AF-A0AAN9A6Z5-F1
#
_cell.length_a   1.000
_cell.length_b   1.000
_cell.length_c   1.000
_cell.angle_alpha   90.00
_cell.angle_beta   90.00
_cell.angle_gamma   90.00
#
_symmetry.space_group_name_H-M   'P 1'
#
loop_
_entity.id
_entity.type
_entity.pdbx_description
1 polymer ?
#
loop_
_entity_poly.entity_id
_entity_poly.type
_entity_poly.pdbx_seq_one_letter_code
_entity_poly.pdbx_strand_id
1 'polypeptide(L)'
;MEKGASSEPLRYHCDHLNCSNTELAPVICPGCSKNFCLQHRHKVDHDCLAYEAPVNPMAEAAAKIEKITERLNSADIKKGQGRKSDKLAAKVQLMKLKQKSSGQADLPQEERLYFLVFLPKTFAGQSQASVFLSQHWSIGKAVDVIASIAKVPNHNNITGADKLVLFRTSDGSSLGAMDVKLKSLFDDQQLFNGQSLIMEYVPQSVVQLESFKNYKS
;
A
#
# COMPACT_ATOMS: atom_id res chain seq x y z
N MET A 1 -42.98 -43.84 -40.58
CA MET A 1 -41.50 -43.85 -40.61
C MET A 1 -41.05 -42.95 -41.74
N GLU A 2 -40.58 -41.75 -41.45
CA GLU A 2 -39.83 -40.97 -42.42
C GLU A 2 -38.50 -40.54 -41.78
N LYS A 3 -37.45 -40.80 -42.54
CA LYS A 3 -36.07 -40.98 -42.10
C LYS A 3 -35.41 -39.63 -41.87
N GLY A 4 -34.75 -39.48 -40.72
CA GLY A 4 -33.92 -38.32 -40.41
C GLY A 4 -32.74 -38.21 -41.38
N ALA A 5 -32.54 -37.02 -41.94
CA ALA A 5 -31.36 -36.68 -42.70
C ALA A 5 -30.15 -36.65 -41.75
N SER A 6 -29.29 -37.66 -41.84
CA SER A 6 -27.99 -37.68 -41.20
C SER A 6 -27.06 -36.72 -41.96
N SER A 7 -27.04 -35.45 -41.56
CA SER A 7 -26.01 -34.51 -42.00
C SER A 7 -24.69 -34.87 -41.31
N GLU A 8 -23.71 -35.36 -42.07
CA GLU A 8 -22.35 -35.55 -41.58
C GLU A 8 -21.83 -34.24 -40.96
N PRO A 9 -21.13 -34.29 -39.82
CA PRO A 9 -20.62 -33.09 -39.20
C PRO A 9 -19.56 -32.47 -40.10
N LEU A 10 -19.84 -31.27 -40.61
CA LEU A 10 -18.87 -30.47 -41.33
C LEU A 10 -17.66 -30.22 -40.43
N ARG A 11 -16.47 -30.49 -40.97
CA ARG A 11 -15.19 -30.45 -40.27
C ARG A 11 -14.35 -29.33 -40.87
N TYR A 12 -13.85 -28.43 -40.01
CA TYR A 12 -13.13 -27.22 -40.42
C TYR A 12 -11.65 -27.33 -40.03
N HIS A 13 -10.76 -27.32 -41.01
CA HIS A 13 -9.32 -27.50 -40.82
C HIS A 13 -8.60 -26.21 -40.44
N CYS A 14 -7.56 -26.32 -39.63
CA CYS A 14 -6.71 -25.20 -39.24
C CYS A 14 -5.73 -24.81 -40.36
N ASP A 15 -5.68 -23.53 -40.71
CA ASP A 15 -4.77 -22.94 -41.72
C ASP A 15 -3.36 -22.61 -41.17
N HIS A 16 -3.07 -22.91 -39.89
CA HIS A 16 -1.75 -22.68 -39.29
C HIS A 16 -0.71 -23.72 -39.78
N LEU A 17 0.50 -23.25 -40.08
CA LEU A 17 1.60 -24.10 -40.54
C LEU A 17 1.89 -25.19 -39.48
N ASN A 18 1.85 -26.45 -39.89
CA ASN A 18 2.04 -27.63 -39.03
C ASN A 18 0.91 -27.94 -38.03
N CYS A 19 -0.32 -27.48 -38.28
CA CYS A 19 -1.49 -27.88 -37.49
C CYS A 19 -2.46 -28.77 -38.28
N SER A 20 -2.74 -29.97 -37.78
CA SER A 20 -3.72 -30.90 -38.37
C SER A 20 -5.06 -30.94 -37.61
N ASN A 21 -5.27 -30.02 -36.67
CA ASN A 21 -6.49 -29.97 -35.87
C ASN A 21 -7.69 -29.57 -36.73
N THR A 22 -8.84 -30.12 -36.37
CA THR A 22 -10.10 -29.93 -37.08
C THR A 22 -11.22 -29.70 -36.08
N GLU A 23 -12.02 -28.67 -36.30
CA GLU A 23 -13.11 -28.29 -35.40
C GLU A 23 -14.48 -28.57 -36.04
N LEU A 24 -15.51 -28.73 -35.20
CA LEU A 24 -16.89 -28.92 -35.64
C LEU A 24 -17.60 -27.61 -36.01
N ALA A 25 -16.95 -26.47 -35.75
CA ALA A 25 -17.43 -25.14 -36.06
C ALA A 25 -16.29 -24.31 -36.68
N PRO A 26 -16.61 -23.38 -37.62
CA PRO A 26 -15.61 -22.52 -38.22
C PRO A 26 -15.13 -21.46 -37.20
N VAL A 27 -13.82 -21.25 -37.14
CA VAL A 27 -13.18 -20.19 -36.33
C VAL A 27 -12.38 -19.30 -37.27
N ILE A 28 -13.06 -18.29 -37.83
CA ILE A 28 -12.49 -17.40 -38.83
C ILE A 28 -11.85 -16.20 -38.14
N CYS A 29 -10.56 -15.95 -38.42
CA CYS A 29 -9.88 -14.77 -37.90
C CYS A 29 -10.38 -13.50 -38.61
N PRO A 30 -10.84 -12.46 -37.90
CA PRO A 30 -11.30 -11.21 -38.52
C PRO A 30 -10.18 -10.40 -39.17
N GLY A 31 -8.91 -10.74 -38.92
CA GLY A 31 -7.75 -10.03 -39.46
C GLY A 31 -7.24 -10.57 -40.80
N CYS A 32 -7.21 -11.90 -40.96
CA CYS A 32 -6.68 -12.55 -42.16
C CYS A 32 -7.71 -13.43 -42.90
N SER A 33 -8.95 -13.53 -42.37
CA SER A 33 -10.07 -14.28 -42.95
C SER A 33 -9.82 -15.79 -43.17
N LYS A 34 -8.81 -16.37 -42.50
CA LYS A 34 -8.49 -17.80 -42.52
C LYS A 34 -9.13 -18.54 -41.35
N ASN A 35 -9.28 -19.87 -41.45
CA ASN A 35 -9.89 -20.71 -40.43
C ASN A 35 -8.84 -21.35 -39.52
N PHE A 36 -9.05 -21.34 -38.22
CA PHE A 36 -8.10 -21.90 -37.24
C PHE A 36 -8.78 -22.87 -36.27
N CYS A 37 -8.01 -23.67 -35.54
CA CYS A 37 -8.53 -24.48 -34.43
C CYS A 37 -8.62 -23.66 -33.14
N LEU A 38 -9.20 -24.22 -32.08
CA LEU A 38 -9.32 -23.51 -30.79
C LEU A 38 -7.98 -23.15 -30.14
N GLN A 39 -6.90 -23.84 -30.50
CA GLN A 39 -5.53 -23.53 -30.05
C GLN A 39 -4.89 -22.37 -30.82
N HIS A 40 -5.29 -22.15 -32.07
CA HIS A 40 -4.73 -21.10 -32.94
C HIS A 40 -5.72 -19.95 -33.20
N ARG A 41 -6.76 -19.82 -32.37
CA ARG A 41 -7.84 -18.85 -32.57
C ARG A 41 -7.42 -17.39 -32.36
N HIS A 42 -6.40 -17.12 -31.54
CA HIS A 42 -5.94 -15.75 -31.31
C HIS A 42 -4.87 -15.35 -32.33
N LYS A 43 -4.80 -14.04 -32.62
CA LYS A 43 -3.90 -13.46 -33.63
C LYS A 43 -2.42 -13.80 -33.42
N VAL A 44 -2.00 -13.93 -32.16
CA VAL A 44 -0.64 -14.32 -31.75
C VAL A 44 -0.32 -15.78 -32.01
N ASP A 45 -1.33 -16.65 -31.93
CA ASP A 45 -1.14 -18.10 -32.01
C ASP A 45 -1.09 -18.59 -33.47
N HIS A 46 -1.45 -17.75 -34.46
CA HIS A 46 -1.45 -18.14 -35.88
C HIS A 46 -0.65 -17.21 -36.80
N ASP A 47 0.27 -16.41 -36.25
CA ASP A 47 1.08 -15.46 -37.01
C ASP A 47 0.21 -14.58 -37.94
N CYS A 48 -0.84 -13.96 -37.35
CA CYS A 48 -1.80 -13.20 -38.14
C CYS A 48 -1.12 -12.02 -38.86
N LEU A 49 -1.36 -11.88 -40.17
CA LEU A 49 -0.89 -10.75 -40.97
C LEU A 49 -1.37 -9.38 -40.43
N ALA A 50 -2.51 -9.37 -39.74
CA ALA A 50 -3.10 -8.17 -39.12
C ALA A 50 -2.87 -8.13 -37.60
N TYR A 51 -1.80 -8.75 -37.11
CA TYR A 51 -1.34 -8.61 -35.73
C TYR A 51 -0.30 -7.50 -35.65
N GLU A 52 -0.65 -6.40 -35.00
CA GLU A 52 0.32 -5.43 -34.52
C GLU A 52 0.58 -5.72 -33.06
N ALA A 53 1.84 -6.02 -32.71
CA ALA A 53 2.22 -6.20 -31.31
C ALA A 53 1.94 -4.89 -30.56
N PRO A 54 1.30 -4.94 -29.36
CA PRO A 54 1.12 -3.74 -28.57
C PRO A 54 2.49 -3.14 -28.27
N VAL A 55 2.69 -1.89 -28.69
CA VAL A 55 3.93 -1.15 -28.47
C VAL A 55 4.17 -1.11 -26.97
N ASN A 56 5.14 -1.88 -26.50
CA ASN A 56 5.42 -1.97 -25.06
C ASN A 56 5.81 -0.57 -24.54
N PRO A 57 5.00 0.06 -23.67
CA PRO A 57 5.34 1.36 -23.08
C PRO A 57 6.62 1.31 -22.22
N MET A 58 7.13 0.10 -21.96
CA MET A 58 8.32 -0.17 -21.18
C MET A 58 9.64 0.12 -21.94
N ALA A 59 9.65 0.03 -23.27
CA ALA A 59 10.85 0.33 -24.08
C ALA A 59 11.12 1.85 -24.15
N GLU A 60 10.06 2.66 -24.28
CA GLU A 60 10.18 4.12 -24.27
C GLU A 60 10.48 4.67 -22.86
N ALA A 61 10.04 3.96 -21.82
CA ALA A 61 10.38 4.27 -20.43
C ALA A 61 11.88 4.03 -20.14
N ALA A 62 12.47 2.94 -20.64
CA ALA A 62 13.89 2.63 -20.44
C ALA A 62 14.80 3.72 -21.05
N ALA A 63 14.54 4.14 -22.29
CA ALA A 63 15.33 5.18 -22.96
C ALA A 63 15.23 6.56 -22.28
N LYS A 64 14.10 6.85 -21.61
CA LYS A 64 13.95 8.08 -20.81
C LYS A 64 14.67 7.99 -19.47
N ILE A 65 14.78 6.80 -18.87
CA ILE A 65 15.51 6.58 -17.61
C ILE A 65 17.01 6.76 -17.81
N GLU A 66 17.59 6.25 -18.90
CA GLU A 66 19.03 6.39 -19.19
C GLU A 66 19.45 7.86 -19.28
N LYS A 67 18.69 8.68 -20.02
CA LYS A 67 18.92 10.14 -20.11
C LYS A 67 18.82 10.88 -18.78
N ILE A 68 18.06 10.37 -17.81
CA ILE A 68 17.95 10.97 -16.47
C ILE A 68 19.18 10.62 -15.63
N THR A 69 19.65 9.37 -15.67
CA THR A 69 20.87 8.93 -14.96
C THR A 69 22.13 9.66 -15.45
N GLU A 70 22.25 9.94 -16.74
CA GLU A 70 23.39 10.72 -17.28
C GLU A 70 23.39 12.18 -16.79
N ARG A 71 22.21 12.78 -16.64
CA ARG A 71 22.05 14.16 -16.13
C ARG A 71 22.31 14.29 -14.63
N LEU A 72 22.15 13.21 -13.86
CA LEU A 72 22.42 13.20 -12.42
C LEU A 72 23.89 12.95 -12.09
N ASN A 73 24.62 12.23 -12.95
CA ASN A 73 26.06 11.97 -12.78
C ASN A 73 26.94 13.16 -13.24
N SER A 74 26.40 14.04 -14.07
CA SER A 74 27.06 15.29 -14.44
C SER A 74 26.77 16.33 -13.34
N ALA A 75 27.77 16.66 -12.52
CA ALA A 75 27.68 17.53 -11.35
C ALA A 75 27.41 19.03 -11.65
N ASP A 76 26.49 19.34 -12.57
CA ASP A 76 26.09 20.71 -12.91
C ASP A 76 24.58 20.86 -12.85
N ILE A 77 24.04 20.97 -11.62
CA ILE A 77 22.71 21.54 -11.42
C ILE A 77 22.83 22.67 -10.41
N LYS A 78 22.90 23.89 -10.95
CA LYS A 78 22.66 25.13 -10.23
C LYS A 78 21.35 25.01 -9.45
N LYS A 79 21.44 25.26 -8.15
CA LYS A 79 20.37 25.21 -7.16
C LYS A 79 19.26 26.22 -7.49
N GLY A 80 18.35 25.82 -8.38
CA GLY A 80 17.14 26.56 -8.70
C GLY A 80 16.08 26.33 -7.62
N GLN A 81 15.78 27.38 -6.84
CA GLN A 81 14.64 27.43 -5.94
C GLN A 81 13.34 27.10 -6.68
N GLY A 82 12.51 26.23 -6.09
CA GLY A 82 11.20 25.96 -6.64
C GLY A 82 10.31 25.25 -5.65
N ARG A 83 9.34 26.00 -5.10
CA ARG A 83 8.20 25.55 -4.27
C ARG A 83 7.46 24.28 -4.78
N LYS A 84 7.75 23.81 -6.00
CA LYS A 84 7.24 22.56 -6.59
C LYS A 84 7.97 21.31 -6.06
N SER A 85 9.22 21.46 -5.61
CA SER A 85 10.00 20.38 -5.00
C SER A 85 9.44 19.98 -3.65
N ASP A 86 8.98 20.94 -2.84
CA ASP A 86 8.41 20.66 -1.51
C ASP A 86 7.11 19.86 -1.59
N LYS A 87 6.26 20.13 -2.58
CA LYS A 87 5.04 19.35 -2.81
C LYS A 87 5.35 17.92 -3.23
N LEU A 88 6.38 17.72 -4.05
CA LEU A 88 6.85 16.39 -4.44
C LEU A 88 7.53 15.70 -3.25
N ALA A 89 8.35 16.40 -2.48
CA ALA A 89 9.02 15.91 -1.28
C ALA A 89 8.02 15.52 -0.19
N ALA A 90 7.00 16.35 0.06
CA ALA A 90 5.91 16.06 0.99
C ALA A 90 5.06 14.87 0.51
N LYS A 91 4.80 14.76 -0.80
CA LYS A 91 4.11 13.60 -1.37
C LYS A 91 4.96 12.33 -1.27
N VAL A 92 6.26 12.42 -1.51
CA VAL A 92 7.22 11.30 -1.34
C VAL A 92 7.35 10.91 0.13
N GLN A 93 7.34 11.87 1.06
CA GLN A 93 7.31 11.61 2.50
C GLN A 93 6.00 10.93 2.90
N LEU A 94 4.85 11.38 2.39
CA LEU A 94 3.56 10.74 2.62
C LEU A 94 3.51 9.33 2.02
N MET A 95 4.10 9.12 0.85
CA MET A 95 4.20 7.79 0.23
C MET A 95 5.15 6.87 1.02
N LYS A 96 6.29 7.38 1.52
CA LYS A 96 7.20 6.64 2.41
C LYS A 96 6.55 6.31 3.75
N LEU A 97 5.76 7.24 4.30
CA LEU A 97 5.00 7.01 5.53
C LEU A 97 3.93 5.93 5.30
N LYS A 98 3.17 6.02 4.20
CA LYS A 98 2.17 5.00 3.81
C LYS A 98 2.79 3.64 3.48
N GLN A 99 4.01 3.61 2.93
CA GLN A 99 4.73 2.36 2.64
C GLN A 99 5.34 1.71 3.89
N LYS A 100 5.79 2.50 4.87
CA LYS A 100 6.40 1.99 6.11
C LYS A 100 5.41 1.82 7.25
N SER A 101 4.25 2.45 7.18
CA SER A 101 3.26 2.38 8.24
C SER A 101 2.66 0.98 8.29
N SER A 102 2.96 0.27 9.35
CA SER A 102 2.37 -1.03 9.65
C SER A 102 1.10 -0.84 10.46
N GLY A 103 0.11 -1.68 10.22
CA GLY A 103 -1.21 -1.62 10.86
C GLY A 103 -2.02 -2.84 10.48
N GLN A 104 -3.25 -2.94 10.97
CA GLN A 104 -4.09 -4.08 10.65
C GLN A 104 -4.55 -3.99 9.18
N ALA A 105 -4.17 -4.97 8.36
CA ALA A 105 -4.36 -4.95 6.91
C ALA A 105 -5.83 -4.79 6.46
N ASP A 106 -6.77 -5.17 7.31
CA ASP A 106 -8.21 -5.21 7.06
C ASP A 106 -8.91 -3.84 7.12
N LEU A 107 -8.25 -2.79 7.61
CA LEU A 107 -8.87 -1.47 7.74
C LEU A 107 -9.00 -0.75 6.39
N PRO A 108 -10.19 -0.23 6.00
CA PRO A 108 -10.34 0.55 4.76
C PRO A 108 -9.57 1.87 4.82
N GLN A 109 -9.08 2.36 3.67
CA GLN A 109 -8.17 3.51 3.61
C GLN A 109 -8.77 4.79 4.21
N GLU A 110 -10.08 5.02 4.08
CA GLU A 110 -10.78 6.20 4.60
C GLU A 110 -10.85 6.24 6.13
N GLU A 111 -10.69 5.11 6.81
CA GLU A 111 -10.69 5.04 8.27
C GLU A 111 -9.27 5.05 8.88
N ARG A 112 -8.23 5.01 8.03
CA ARG A 112 -6.83 4.93 8.47
C ARG A 112 -6.33 6.29 8.93
N LEU A 113 -6.07 6.38 10.22
CA LEU A 113 -5.36 7.47 10.87
C LEU A 113 -3.88 7.11 11.00
N TYR A 114 -3.00 7.92 10.44
CA TYR A 114 -1.57 7.69 10.43
C TYR A 114 -0.90 8.46 11.56
N PHE A 115 0.02 7.80 12.27
CA PHE A 115 0.78 8.41 13.35
C PHE A 115 2.25 8.01 13.29
N LEU A 116 3.11 8.92 13.73
CA LEU A 116 4.49 8.61 14.07
C LEU A 116 4.58 8.44 15.59
N VAL A 117 4.85 7.24 16.07
CA VAL A 117 4.91 6.94 17.51
C VAL A 117 6.37 6.81 17.93
N PHE A 118 6.82 7.67 18.83
CA PHE A 118 8.09 7.51 19.52
C PHE A 118 7.96 6.43 20.59
N LEU A 119 8.87 5.47 20.58
CA LEU A 119 8.84 4.33 21.49
C LEU A 119 9.59 4.64 22.80
N PRO A 120 9.29 3.92 23.90
CA PRO A 120 9.95 4.12 25.18
C PRO A 120 11.48 4.06 25.05
N LYS A 121 12.21 4.98 25.65
CA LYS A 121 13.70 4.96 25.62
C LYS A 121 14.31 3.72 26.27
N THR A 122 13.55 3.09 27.17
CA THR A 122 13.92 1.83 27.82
C THR A 122 13.88 0.63 26.86
N PHE A 123 13.27 0.78 25.69
CA PHE A 123 13.20 -0.26 24.68
C PHE A 123 14.46 -0.25 23.80
N ALA A 124 15.23 -1.35 23.82
CA ALA A 124 16.48 -1.51 23.06
C ALA A 124 16.28 -1.69 21.54
N GLY A 125 15.09 -1.42 21.01
CA GLY A 125 14.74 -1.58 19.60
C GLY A 125 14.78 -0.28 18.80
N GLN A 126 13.79 -0.11 17.92
CA GLN A 126 13.64 1.13 17.14
C GLN A 126 13.22 2.28 18.05
N SER A 127 13.63 3.51 17.75
CA SER A 127 13.24 4.70 18.53
C SER A 127 11.86 5.25 18.16
N GLN A 128 11.35 4.87 17.00
CA GLN A 128 10.06 5.32 16.48
C GLN A 128 9.46 4.28 15.53
N ALA A 129 8.13 4.22 15.49
CA ALA A 129 7.35 3.38 14.59
C ALA A 129 6.32 4.24 13.86
N SER A 130 6.21 4.04 12.54
CA SER A 130 5.10 4.59 11.76
C SER A 130 3.96 3.59 11.78
N VAL A 131 2.77 4.02 12.18
CA VAL A 131 1.61 3.15 12.38
C VAL A 131 0.36 3.77 11.78
N PHE A 132 -0.61 2.94 11.42
CA PHE A 132 -1.96 3.40 11.12
C PHE A 132 -3.00 2.68 11.98
N LEU A 133 -4.03 3.43 12.40
CA LEU A 133 -5.09 3.00 13.31
C LEU A 133 -6.47 3.33 12.75
N SER A 134 -7.52 2.69 13.27
CA SER A 134 -8.90 3.07 12.94
C SER A 134 -9.38 4.22 13.82
N GLN A 135 -10.09 5.18 13.23
CA GLN A 135 -10.82 6.22 13.96
C GLN A 135 -11.84 5.66 14.97
N HIS A 136 -12.36 4.44 14.78
CA HIS A 136 -13.39 3.87 15.63
C HIS A 136 -12.85 3.12 16.86
N TRP A 137 -11.54 2.94 16.95
CA TRP A 137 -10.92 2.20 18.06
C TRP A 137 -10.86 3.02 19.34
N SER A 138 -10.85 2.31 20.47
CA SER A 138 -10.49 2.90 21.76
C SER A 138 -8.99 3.12 21.85
N ILE A 139 -8.56 4.02 22.74
CA ILE A 139 -7.14 4.27 23.02
C ILE A 139 -6.44 2.98 23.47
N GLY A 140 -7.08 2.16 24.31
CA GLY A 140 -6.52 0.88 24.75
C GLY A 140 -6.23 -0.05 23.58
N LYS A 141 -7.19 -0.22 22.67
CA LYS A 141 -6.99 -1.02 21.45
C LYS A 141 -5.88 -0.45 20.56
N ALA A 142 -5.78 0.87 20.47
CA ALA A 142 -4.69 1.53 19.75
C ALA A 142 -3.33 1.21 20.38
N VAL A 143 -3.20 1.31 21.71
CA VAL A 143 -1.97 0.95 22.44
C VAL A 143 -1.58 -0.51 22.19
N ASP A 144 -2.54 -1.44 22.30
CA ASP A 144 -2.29 -2.87 22.08
C ASP A 144 -1.74 -3.15 20.68
N VAL A 145 -2.38 -2.57 19.66
CA VAL A 145 -1.98 -2.74 18.26
C VAL A 145 -0.61 -2.11 18.00
N ILE A 146 -0.36 -0.89 18.51
CA ILE A 146 0.95 -0.24 18.36
C ILE A 146 2.04 -1.05 19.04
N ALA A 147 1.80 -1.53 20.27
CA ALA A 147 2.75 -2.34 21.02
C ALA A 147 3.07 -3.65 20.28
N SER A 148 2.05 -4.31 19.72
CA SER A 148 2.22 -5.51 18.89
C SER A 148 3.08 -5.24 17.65
N ILE A 149 2.80 -4.15 16.92
CA ILE A 149 3.54 -3.76 15.71
C ILE A 149 4.99 -3.38 16.02
N ALA A 150 5.20 -2.59 17.08
CA ALA A 150 6.49 -2.12 17.52
C ALA A 150 7.29 -3.19 18.30
N LYS A 151 6.65 -4.32 18.62
CA LYS A 151 7.17 -5.39 19.50
C LYS A 151 7.57 -4.88 20.88
N VAL A 152 6.85 -3.87 21.38
CA VAL A 152 7.03 -3.31 22.71
C VAL A 152 6.19 -4.14 23.70
N PRO A 153 6.75 -4.59 24.83
CA PRO A 153 6.03 -5.46 25.75
C PRO A 153 4.96 -4.69 26.53
N ASN A 154 3.68 -4.98 26.26
CA ASN A 154 2.56 -4.34 26.92
C ASN A 154 2.09 -5.16 28.13
N HIS A 155 2.23 -4.57 29.32
CA HIS A 155 1.85 -5.18 30.60
C HIS A 155 0.64 -4.49 31.24
N ASN A 156 -0.20 -3.80 30.46
CA ASN A 156 -1.35 -3.03 30.96
C ASN A 156 -2.41 -3.85 31.70
N ASN A 157 -2.38 -5.18 31.58
CA ASN A 157 -3.27 -6.10 32.29
C ASN A 157 -2.68 -6.65 33.61
N ILE A 158 -1.45 -6.27 33.97
CA ILE A 158 -0.79 -6.69 35.22
C ILE A 158 -0.97 -5.61 36.27
N THR A 159 -1.54 -6.00 37.42
CA THR A 159 -1.75 -5.08 38.54
C THR A 159 -0.41 -4.74 39.19
N GLY A 160 -0.10 -3.45 39.34
CA GLY A 160 1.13 -2.97 39.97
C GLY A 160 2.33 -2.79 39.02
N ALA A 161 2.19 -3.13 37.74
CA ALA A 161 3.17 -2.79 36.71
C ALA A 161 2.94 -1.38 36.15
N ASP A 162 4.00 -0.75 35.64
CA ASP A 162 3.87 0.49 34.88
C ASP A 162 3.05 0.27 33.62
N LYS A 163 2.15 1.23 33.35
CA LYS A 163 1.26 1.18 32.20
C LYS A 163 1.89 1.85 31.01
N LEU A 164 1.77 1.21 29.86
CA LEU A 164 2.11 1.77 28.56
C LEU A 164 1.00 2.73 28.13
N VAL A 165 1.33 4.02 28.03
CA VAL A 165 0.38 5.11 27.75
C VAL A 165 0.85 5.92 26.54
N LEU A 166 -0.12 6.47 25.78
CA LEU A 166 0.12 7.37 24.67
C LEU A 166 -0.02 8.84 25.10
N PHE A 167 0.98 9.64 24.75
CA PHE A 167 1.08 11.05 25.04
C PHE A 167 1.19 11.87 23.75
N ARG A 168 0.70 13.10 23.81
CA ARG A 168 0.85 14.08 22.73
C ARG A 168 2.25 14.71 22.78
N THR A 169 2.86 14.91 21.62
CA THR A 169 4.16 15.59 21.49
C THR A 169 4.08 17.11 21.64
N SER A 170 2.88 17.70 21.60
CA SER A 170 2.64 19.14 21.73
C SER A 170 2.88 19.64 23.14
N ASP A 171 2.31 18.95 24.12
CA ASP A 171 2.10 19.38 25.50
C ASP A 171 2.45 18.29 26.52
N GLY A 172 2.73 17.07 26.05
CA GLY A 172 3.05 15.93 26.92
C GLY A 172 1.83 15.33 27.63
N SER A 173 0.61 15.81 27.37
CA SER A 173 -0.60 15.25 27.99
C SER A 173 -0.95 13.89 27.41
N SER A 174 -1.49 13.00 28.25
CA SER A 174 -2.00 11.71 27.82
C SER A 174 -3.22 11.89 26.91
N LEU A 175 -3.46 10.93 26.02
CA LEU A 175 -4.63 10.97 25.12
C LEU A 175 -5.97 10.74 25.84
N GLY A 176 -5.95 10.44 27.15
CA GLY A 176 -7.14 10.18 27.96
C GLY A 176 -7.23 8.75 28.47
N ALA A 177 -8.44 8.35 28.89
CA ALA A 177 -8.70 7.02 29.43
C ALA A 177 -8.75 5.94 28.33
N MET A 178 -8.43 4.70 28.68
CA MET A 178 -8.24 3.60 27.71
C MET A 178 -9.51 3.21 26.93
N ASP A 179 -10.69 3.55 27.44
CA ASP A 179 -12.01 3.30 26.87
C ASP A 179 -12.49 4.40 25.90
N VAL A 180 -11.83 5.58 25.91
CA VAL A 180 -12.15 6.69 25.01
C VAL A 180 -11.87 6.30 23.56
N LYS A 181 -12.79 6.64 22.65
CA LYS A 181 -12.62 6.42 21.21
C LYS A 181 -11.74 7.50 20.59
N LEU A 182 -10.88 7.09 19.65
CA LEU A 182 -10.04 8.02 18.89
C LEU A 182 -10.88 9.06 18.16
N LYS A 183 -12.02 8.68 17.57
CA LYS A 183 -12.94 9.60 16.88
C LYS A 183 -13.30 10.82 17.72
N SER A 184 -13.60 10.65 19.00
CA SER A 184 -13.97 11.77 19.89
C SER A 184 -12.82 12.78 20.05
N LEU A 185 -11.58 12.29 20.11
CA LEU A 185 -10.40 13.17 20.17
C LEU A 185 -10.17 13.96 18.87
N PHE A 186 -10.59 13.41 17.74
CA PHE A 186 -10.53 14.10 16.45
C PHE A 186 -11.64 15.15 16.32
N ASP A 187 -12.86 14.81 16.74
CA ASP A 187 -14.00 15.72 16.75
C ASP A 187 -13.70 16.93 17.67
N ASP A 188 -13.06 16.70 18.81
CA ASP A 188 -12.64 17.74 19.77
C ASP A 188 -11.33 18.47 19.36
N GLN A 189 -10.79 18.20 18.17
CA GLN A 189 -9.54 18.77 17.66
C GLN A 189 -8.31 18.57 18.59
N GLN A 190 -8.35 17.54 19.44
CA GLN A 190 -7.26 17.19 20.34
C GLN A 190 -6.18 16.33 19.68
N LEU A 191 -6.53 15.67 18.57
CA LEU A 191 -5.66 14.77 17.82
C LEU A 191 -5.88 14.94 16.31
N PHE A 192 -4.79 14.94 15.53
CA PHE A 192 -4.83 15.10 14.08
C PHE A 192 -4.15 13.94 13.34
N ASN A 193 -4.59 13.69 12.11
CA ASN A 193 -4.00 12.65 11.26
C ASN A 193 -2.60 13.10 10.78
N GLY A 194 -1.60 12.25 10.93
CA GLY A 194 -0.19 12.55 10.66
C GLY A 194 0.55 13.17 11.84
N GLN A 195 -0.08 13.29 13.01
CA GLN A 195 0.56 13.81 14.22
C GLN A 195 1.54 12.79 14.83
N SER A 196 2.54 13.29 15.55
CA SER A 196 3.46 12.47 16.32
C SER A 196 2.96 12.26 17.75
N LEU A 197 3.06 11.02 18.23
CA LEU A 197 2.71 10.58 19.57
C LEU A 197 3.94 10.00 20.27
N ILE A 198 3.93 10.00 21.60
CA ILE A 198 4.95 9.36 22.43
C ILE A 198 4.29 8.21 23.17
N MET A 199 4.94 7.06 23.17
CA MET A 199 4.56 5.89 23.95
C MET A 199 5.60 5.73 25.06
N GLU A 200 5.18 5.67 26.32
CA GLU A 200 6.07 5.55 27.48
C GLU A 200 5.43 4.71 28.59
N TYR A 201 6.26 4.03 29.38
CA TYR A 201 5.82 3.36 30.60
C TYR A 201 5.71 4.39 31.72
N VAL A 202 4.51 4.52 32.28
CA VAL A 202 4.25 5.43 33.38
C VAL A 202 3.45 4.75 34.49
N PRO A 203 3.60 5.19 35.75
CA PRO A 203 2.69 4.83 36.82
C PRO A 203 1.25 5.25 36.47
N GLN A 204 0.27 4.51 37.00
CA GLN A 204 -1.15 4.74 36.71
C GLN A 204 -1.68 6.15 37.03
N SER A 205 -0.98 6.90 37.89
CA SER A 205 -1.33 8.28 38.29
C SER A 205 -0.85 9.37 37.33
N VAL A 206 0.04 9.05 36.39
CA VAL A 206 0.67 10.07 35.54
C VAL A 206 -0.20 10.36 34.32
N VAL A 207 -0.67 11.60 34.24
CA VAL A 207 -1.47 12.13 33.12
C VAL A 207 -0.68 13.03 32.18
N GLN A 208 0.52 13.46 32.59
CA GLN A 208 1.37 14.35 31.81
C GLN A 208 2.83 13.91 31.89
N LEU A 209 3.46 13.76 30.73
CA LEU A 209 4.85 13.37 30.58
C LEU A 209 5.73 14.61 30.50
N GLU A 210 6.47 14.93 31.55
CA GLU A 210 7.37 16.10 31.57
C GLU A 210 8.57 15.96 30.62
N SER A 211 8.99 14.71 30.36
CA SER A 211 10.10 14.36 29.48
C SER A 211 9.76 14.41 27.98
N PHE A 212 8.58 14.87 27.59
CA PHE A 212 8.13 14.89 26.19
C PHE A 212 9.06 15.66 25.25
N LYS A 213 9.74 16.71 25.75
CA LYS A 213 10.71 17.50 24.98
C LYS A 213 11.91 16.67 24.52
N ASN A 214 12.27 15.63 25.25
CA ASN A 214 13.42 14.78 24.96
C ASN A 214 13.19 13.80 23.79
N TYR A 215 11.99 13.80 23.21
CA TYR A 215 11.61 13.01 22.03
C TYR A 215 11.55 13.85 20.76
N LYS A 216 11.77 15.17 20.86
CA LYS A 216 11.67 16.13 19.76
C LYS A 216 13.04 16.56 19.19
N SER A 217 14.13 16.00 19.71
CA SER A 217 15.52 16.28 19.31
C SER A 217 15.98 15.41 18.15
#